data_AF-A0A7V5ELJ0-F1
#
_entry.id   AF-A0A7V5ELJ0-F1
#
_cell.length_a   1.000
_cell.length_b   1.000
_cell.length_c   1.000
_cell.angle_alpha   90.00
_cell.angle_beta   90.00
_cell.angle_gamma   90.00
#
_symmetry.space_group_name_H-M   'P 1'
#
loop_
_entity.id
_entity.type
_entity.pdbx_description
1 polymer ?
#
loop_
_entity_poly.entity_id
_entity_poly.type
_entity_poly.pdbx_seq_one_letter_code
_entity_poly.pdbx_strand_id
1 'polypeptide(L)'
;MGEGYEAADDWEALLAAGIILYNSYLIFRPALGEIMDEHLYDDLMGEIRATALQVEGIKGTEKCFIRKSGMTYHVDLHAIVDGEITVKEGHALSHQLQDHLRKQFPNFGQILIHIEPDE
;
A
#
# COMPACT_ATOMS: atom_id res chain seq x y z
N MET A 1 9.62 -50.90 -7.96
CA MET A 1 10.69 -50.63 -6.99
C MET A 1 11.91 -51.40 -7.46
N GLY A 2 12.96 -50.71 -7.88
CA GLY A 2 14.20 -51.36 -8.33
C GLY A 2 15.08 -51.66 -7.11
N GLU A 3 15.47 -52.91 -6.94
CA GLU A 3 16.36 -53.33 -5.84
C GLU A 3 17.63 -52.46 -5.81
N GLY A 4 17.99 -51.94 -4.63
CA GLY A 4 19.23 -51.19 -4.40
C GLY A 4 19.16 -49.67 -4.60
N TYR A 5 18.01 -49.13 -5.04
CA TYR A 5 17.78 -47.69 -5.20
C TYR A 5 16.66 -47.17 -4.29
N GLU A 6 16.25 -47.90 -3.26
CA GLU A 6 15.12 -47.46 -2.41
C GLU A 6 15.37 -46.09 -1.76
N ALA A 7 16.61 -45.81 -1.36
CA ALA A 7 16.98 -44.51 -0.77
C ALA A 7 16.95 -43.34 -1.77
N ALA A 8 16.98 -43.61 -3.08
CA ALA A 8 16.93 -42.54 -4.09
C ALA A 8 15.56 -41.83 -4.07
N ASP A 9 14.47 -42.59 -3.87
CA ASP A 9 13.11 -42.05 -3.74
C ASP A 9 12.99 -41.15 -2.51
N ASP A 10 13.58 -41.53 -1.37
CA ASP A 10 13.61 -40.72 -0.15
C ASP A 10 14.36 -39.38 -0.36
N TRP A 11 15.49 -39.41 -1.06
CA TRP A 11 16.25 -38.20 -1.39
C TRP A 11 15.53 -37.29 -2.37
N GLU A 12 14.88 -37.86 -3.40
CA GLU A 12 14.04 -37.11 -4.34
C GLU A 12 12.86 -36.46 -3.62
N ALA A 13 12.21 -37.19 -2.69
CA ALA A 13 11.12 -36.68 -1.88
C ALA A 13 11.57 -35.52 -0.97
N LEU A 14 12.74 -35.62 -0.32
CA LEU A 14 13.30 -34.54 0.48
C LEU A 14 13.63 -33.31 -0.36
N LEU A 15 14.22 -33.50 -1.54
CA LEU A 15 14.51 -32.41 -2.48
C LEU A 15 13.21 -31.71 -2.92
N ALA A 16 12.21 -32.49 -3.33
CA ALA A 16 10.91 -31.97 -3.72
C ALA A 16 10.23 -31.21 -2.56
N ALA A 17 10.24 -31.77 -1.35
CA ALA A 17 9.70 -31.13 -0.15
C ALA A 17 10.41 -29.80 0.14
N GLY A 18 11.74 -29.73 -0.02
CA GLY A 18 12.51 -28.50 0.12
C GLY A 18 12.08 -27.42 -0.88
N ILE A 19 11.90 -27.79 -2.15
CA ILE A 19 11.41 -26.87 -3.20
C ILE A 19 9.99 -26.39 -2.88
N ILE A 20 9.11 -27.28 -2.44
CA ILE A 20 7.73 -26.94 -2.05
C ILE A 20 7.75 -25.96 -0.86
N LEU A 21 8.51 -26.26 0.20
CA LEU A 21 8.61 -25.40 1.37
C LEU A 21 9.17 -24.01 1.03
N TYR A 22 10.18 -23.95 0.16
CA TYR A 22 10.76 -22.69 -0.30
C TYR A 22 9.71 -21.83 -1.03
N ASN A 23 9.00 -22.41 -2.00
CA ASN A 23 7.95 -21.69 -2.73
C ASN A 23 6.78 -21.30 -1.82
N SER A 24 6.36 -22.18 -0.92
CA SER A 24 5.33 -21.87 0.08
C SER A 24 5.75 -20.69 0.96
N TYR A 25 7.00 -20.63 1.41
CA TYR A 25 7.51 -19.50 2.18
C TYR A 25 7.50 -18.19 1.36
N LEU A 26 7.94 -18.23 0.10
CA LEU A 26 7.92 -17.07 -0.79
C LEU A 26 6.51 -16.52 -1.03
N ILE A 27 5.50 -17.39 -1.13
CA ILE A 27 4.10 -16.96 -1.28
C ILE A 27 3.52 -16.46 0.05
N PHE A 28 3.86 -17.12 1.16
CA PHE A 28 3.29 -16.84 2.47
C PHE A 28 3.84 -15.56 3.11
N ARG A 29 5.13 -15.23 2.92
CA ARG A 29 5.76 -14.06 3.56
C ARG A 29 5.13 -12.73 3.15
N PRO A 30 4.85 -12.44 1.86
CA PRO A 30 4.14 -11.23 1.45
C PRO A 30 2.71 -11.20 1.98
N ALA A 31 1.98 -12.33 1.94
CA ALA A 31 0.61 -12.41 2.44
C ALA A 31 0.52 -12.09 3.94
N LEU A 32 1.48 -12.57 4.74
CA LEU A 32 1.59 -12.19 6.14
C LEU A 32 1.90 -10.69 6.33
N GLY A 33 2.79 -10.13 5.51
CA GLY A 33 3.10 -8.69 5.55
C GLY A 33 1.87 -7.83 5.27
N GLU A 34 1.05 -8.22 4.29
CA GLU A 34 -0.23 -7.56 4.01
C GLU A 34 -1.21 -7.66 5.19
N ILE A 35 -1.31 -8.81 5.88
CA ILE A 35 -2.20 -8.99 7.04
C ILE A 35 -1.76 -8.16 8.25
N MET A 36 -0.45 -8.01 8.46
CA MET A 36 0.08 -7.24 9.58
C MET A 36 0.15 -5.73 9.32
N ASP A 37 -0.39 -5.25 8.18
CA ASP A 37 -0.25 -3.86 7.73
C ASP A 37 1.23 -3.40 7.74
N GLU A 38 2.15 -4.28 7.30
CA GLU A 38 3.58 -3.97 7.20
C GLU A 38 3.77 -2.80 6.22
N HIS A 39 4.58 -1.82 6.62
CA HIS A 39 4.77 -0.56 5.90
C HIS A 39 5.66 -0.77 4.65
N LEU A 40 5.09 -1.40 3.63
CA LEU A 40 5.80 -1.87 2.43
C LEU A 40 5.67 -0.92 1.23
N TYR A 41 5.00 0.22 1.39
CA TYR A 41 4.53 1.05 0.27
C TYR A 41 5.23 2.41 0.17
N ASP A 42 6.51 2.49 0.53
CA ASP A 42 7.29 3.73 0.55
C ASP A 42 7.29 4.47 -0.79
N ASP A 43 7.49 3.75 -1.90
CA ASP A 43 7.48 4.33 -3.24
C ASP A 43 6.10 4.92 -3.59
N LEU A 44 5.03 4.18 -3.30
CA LEU A 44 3.66 4.64 -3.55
C LEU A 44 3.29 5.84 -2.66
N MET A 45 3.74 5.88 -1.40
CA MET A 45 3.58 7.05 -0.56
C MET A 45 4.28 8.28 -1.17
N GLY A 46 5.49 8.10 -1.69
CA GLY A 46 6.22 9.16 -2.39
C GLY A 46 5.43 9.70 -3.59
N GLU A 47 4.88 8.81 -4.40
CA GLU A 47 4.04 9.19 -5.55
C GLU A 47 2.76 9.91 -5.13
N ILE A 48 2.06 9.44 -4.09
CA ILE A 48 0.85 10.07 -3.56
C ILE A 48 1.17 11.48 -3.07
N ARG A 49 2.24 11.64 -2.29
CA ARG A 49 2.66 12.96 -1.76
C ARG A 49 3.01 13.93 -2.89
N ALA A 50 3.77 13.47 -3.89
CA ALA A 50 4.11 14.28 -5.05
C ALA A 50 2.88 14.67 -5.88
N THR A 51 1.93 13.74 -6.03
CA THR A 51 0.67 13.99 -6.75
C THR A 51 -0.24 14.95 -5.99
N ALA A 52 -0.28 14.86 -4.66
CA ALA A 52 -1.08 15.74 -3.82
C ALA A 52 -0.67 17.22 -3.95
N LEU A 53 0.63 17.48 -4.04
CA LEU A 53 1.19 18.83 -4.23
C LEU A 53 0.84 19.47 -5.59
N GLN A 54 0.27 18.71 -6.52
CA GLN A 54 -0.19 19.25 -7.81
C GLN A 54 -1.57 19.92 -7.71
N VAL A 55 -2.29 19.73 -6.60
CA VAL A 55 -3.60 20.34 -6.36
C VAL A 55 -3.39 21.71 -5.73
N GLU A 56 -3.88 22.75 -6.40
CA GLU A 56 -3.81 24.12 -5.90
C GLU A 56 -4.48 24.24 -4.53
N GLY A 57 -3.81 24.89 -3.58
CA GLY A 57 -4.26 25.03 -2.19
C GLY A 57 -3.70 23.97 -1.23
N ILE A 58 -3.11 22.88 -1.72
CA ILE A 58 -2.37 21.92 -0.89
C ILE A 58 -0.92 22.40 -0.74
N LYS A 59 -0.53 22.79 0.48
CA LYS A 59 0.82 23.29 0.81
C LYS A 59 1.80 22.16 1.11
N GLY A 60 1.29 21.01 1.57
CA GLY A 60 2.12 19.92 2.06
C GLY A 60 1.31 18.68 2.41
N THR A 61 2.01 17.64 2.86
CA THR A 61 1.39 16.46 3.47
C THR A 61 2.23 16.05 4.68
N GLU A 62 1.58 15.50 5.70
CA GLU A 62 2.27 15.01 6.91
C GLU A 62 2.27 13.47 6.89
N LYS A 63 1.16 12.88 7.33
CA LYS A 63 0.95 11.44 7.41
C LYS A 63 0.33 10.91 6.12
N CYS A 64 0.83 9.78 5.67
CA CYS A 64 0.25 9.01 4.58
C CYS A 64 0.29 7.54 5.01
N PHE A 65 -0.88 6.96 5.26
CA PHE A 65 -1.01 5.54 5.59
C PHE A 65 -1.67 4.83 4.43
N ILE A 66 -1.06 3.73 4.02
CA ILE A 66 -1.56 2.90 2.92
C ILE A 66 -1.82 1.50 3.47
N ARG A 67 -3.03 1.01 3.22
CA ARG A 67 -3.41 -0.38 3.48
C ARG A 67 -3.90 -1.02 2.20
N LYS A 68 -3.43 -2.21 1.89
CA LYS A 68 -3.90 -2.99 0.74
C LYS A 68 -4.98 -3.99 1.17
N SER A 69 -6.04 -4.11 0.37
CA SER A 69 -7.07 -5.13 0.53
C SER A 69 -7.34 -5.77 -0.83
N GLY A 70 -6.86 -7.00 -1.01
CA GLY A 70 -6.91 -7.67 -2.32
C GLY A 70 -6.09 -6.90 -3.37
N MET A 71 -6.77 -6.41 -4.40
CA MET A 71 -6.13 -5.64 -5.49
C MET A 71 -6.24 -4.12 -5.30
N THR A 72 -6.81 -3.67 -4.19
CA THR A 72 -7.19 -2.28 -3.96
C THR A 72 -6.37 -1.68 -2.83
N TYR A 73 -5.99 -0.40 -2.97
CA TYR A 73 -5.30 0.35 -1.93
C TYR A 73 -6.26 1.33 -1.25
N HIS A 74 -6.21 1.37 0.08
CA HIS A 74 -6.90 2.34 0.92
C HIS A 74 -5.87 3.31 1.48
N VAL A 75 -6.18 4.61 1.43
CA VAL A 75 -5.24 5.67 1.79
C VAL A 75 -5.88 6.56 2.85
N ASP A 76 -5.12 6.85 3.91
CA ASP A 76 -5.39 7.93 4.85
C ASP A 76 -4.29 8.98 4.70
N LEU A 77 -4.65 10.18 4.28
CA LEU A 77 -3.71 11.25 3.96
C LEU A 77 -4.03 12.51 4.78
N HIS A 78 -3.03 13.02 5.49
CA HIS A 78 -3.09 14.34 6.10
C HIS A 78 -2.50 15.35 5.12
N ALA A 79 -3.35 16.23 4.61
CA ALA A 79 -2.99 17.29 3.68
C ALA A 79 -2.94 18.63 4.41
N ILE A 80 -1.84 19.35 4.24
CA ILE A 80 -1.61 20.65 4.87
C ILE A 80 -2.15 21.73 3.93
N VAL A 81 -2.97 22.63 4.47
CA VAL A 81 -3.55 23.78 3.76
C VAL A 81 -3.33 25.05 4.55
N ASP A 82 -3.73 26.19 3.98
CA ASP A 82 -3.71 27.47 4.69
C ASP A 82 -4.68 27.48 5.88
N GLY A 83 -4.18 27.76 7.09
CA GLY A 83 -4.98 27.78 8.33
C GLY A 83 -6.08 28.84 8.39
N GLU A 84 -6.04 29.87 7.54
CA GLU A 84 -7.02 30.95 7.52
C GLU A 84 -8.25 30.64 6.63
N ILE A 85 -8.25 29.51 5.90
CA ILE A 85 -9.41 29.14 5.08
C ILE A 85 -10.58 28.68 5.93
N THR A 86 -11.79 28.87 5.41
CA THR A 86 -12.99 28.36 6.06
C THR A 86 -13.04 26.83 6.01
N VAL A 87 -13.71 26.23 6.98
CA VAL A 87 -13.99 24.77 6.99
C VAL A 87 -14.64 24.29 5.69
N LYS A 88 -15.47 25.14 5.05
CA LYS A 88 -16.11 24.83 3.77
C LYS A 88 -15.09 24.75 2.63
N GLU A 89 -14.12 25.66 2.60
CA GLU A 89 -13.03 25.64 1.61
C GLU A 89 -12.10 24.45 1.82
N GLY A 90 -11.72 24.17 3.08
CA GLY A 90 -10.95 22.97 3.42
C GLY A 90 -11.66 21.67 3.00
N HIS A 91 -12.97 21.55 3.25
CA HIS A 91 -13.75 20.41 2.78
C HIS A 91 -13.78 20.33 1.24
N ALA A 92 -13.91 21.45 0.54
CA ALA A 92 -13.86 21.45 -0.92
C ALA A 92 -12.48 21.02 -1.47
N LEU A 93 -11.38 21.49 -0.87
CA LEU A 93 -10.02 21.06 -1.20
C LEU A 93 -9.81 19.57 -0.95
N SER A 94 -10.33 19.04 0.16
CA SER A 94 -10.32 17.61 0.47
C SER A 94 -10.98 16.79 -0.66
N HIS A 95 -12.17 17.17 -1.12
CA HIS A 95 -12.84 16.51 -2.25
C HIS A 95 -12.04 16.63 -3.56
N GLN A 96 -11.49 17.81 -3.85
CA GLN A 96 -10.68 18.01 -5.06
C GLN A 96 -9.42 17.13 -5.05
N LEU A 97 -8.72 17.06 -3.92
CA LEU A 97 -7.55 16.20 -3.75
C LEU A 97 -7.92 14.71 -3.84
N GLN A 98 -9.04 14.31 -3.24
CA GLN A 98 -9.56 12.95 -3.35
C GLN A 98 -9.82 12.57 -4.81
N ASP A 99 -10.49 13.43 -5.56
CA ASP A 99 -10.82 13.20 -6.97
C ASP A 99 -9.57 13.18 -7.85
N HIS A 100 -8.59 14.04 -7.56
CA HIS A 100 -7.31 14.07 -8.27
C HIS A 100 -6.53 12.76 -8.08
N LEU A 101 -6.42 12.28 -6.84
CA LEU A 101 -5.76 11.01 -6.54
C LEU A 101 -6.49 9.82 -7.18
N ARG A 102 -7.83 9.78 -7.15
CA ARG A 102 -8.62 8.73 -7.82
C ARG A 102 -8.39 8.68 -9.33
N LYS A 103 -8.17 9.82 -9.98
CA LYS A 103 -7.89 9.88 -11.41
C LYS A 103 -6.50 9.35 -11.76
N GLN A 104 -5.50 9.61 -10.92
CA GLN A 104 -4.12 9.17 -11.13
C GLN A 104 -3.90 7.71 -10.74
N PHE A 105 -4.62 7.21 -9.73
CA PHE A 105 -4.46 5.86 -9.18
C PHE A 105 -5.77 5.07 -9.26
N PRO A 106 -6.05 4.37 -10.39
CA PRO A 106 -7.32 3.68 -10.63
C PRO A 106 -7.61 2.53 -9.66
N ASN A 107 -6.58 2.01 -9.01
CA ASN A 107 -6.63 0.92 -8.03
C ASN A 107 -6.86 1.40 -6.60
N PHE A 108 -7.10 2.70 -6.38
CA PHE A 108 -7.45 3.21 -5.06
C PHE A 108 -8.93 2.99 -4.75
N GLY A 109 -9.20 2.44 -3.58
CA GLY A 109 -10.53 2.24 -3.05
C GLY A 109 -10.96 3.45 -2.23
N GLN A 110 -10.91 3.31 -0.91
CA GLN A 110 -11.23 4.41 0.00
C GLN A 110 -10.01 5.31 0.15
N ILE A 111 -10.21 6.61 -0.05
CA ILE A 111 -9.23 7.66 0.26
C ILE A 111 -9.89 8.54 1.30
N LEU A 112 -9.25 8.67 2.46
CA LEU A 112 -9.64 9.58 3.52
C LEU A 112 -8.62 10.71 3.57
N ILE A 113 -9.11 11.96 3.57
CA ILE A 113 -8.24 13.13 3.61
C ILE A 113 -8.60 13.95 4.85
N HIS A 114 -7.63 14.02 5.76
CA HIS A 114 -7.64 14.94 6.88
C HIS A 114 -6.95 16.23 6.48
N ILE A 115 -7.60 17.35 6.75
CA ILE A 115 -7.05 18.68 6.48
C ILE A 115 -6.38 19.17 7.76
N GLU A 116 -5.11 19.52 7.66
CA GLU A 116 -4.31 20.12 8.73
C GLU A 116 -3.95 21.56 8.34
N PRO A 117 -3.94 22.51 9.28
CA PRO A 117 -3.42 23.86 9.04
C PRO A 117 -1.89 23.85 8.89
N ASP A 118 -1.31 24.91 8.33
CA ASP A 118 0.14 25.08 8.14
C ASP A 118 0.90 25.63 9.36
N GLU A 119 0.24 25.74 10.52
CA GLU A 119 0.80 26.19 11.81
C GLU A 119 0.66 25.15 12.93
#